data_AF-A0A7Z0NSK4-F1
#
_entry.id   AF-A0A7Z0NSK4-F1
#
_cell.length_a   1.000
_cell.length_b   1.000
_cell.length_c   1.000
_cell.angle_alpha   90.00
_cell.angle_beta   90.00
_cell.angle_gamma   90.00
#
_symmetry.space_group_name_H-M   'P 1'
#
loop_
_entity.id
_entity.type
_entity.pdbx_description
1 polymer ?
#
loop_
_entity_poly.entity_id
_entity_poly.type
_entity_poly.pdbx_seq_one_letter_code
_entity_poly.pdbx_strand_id
1 'polypeptide(L)'
;MTYPASLSTRTITGVILTADGNPAAGTIRLTRAIPLQGPADDITLQPGAHTATLDNAGAYSLTVPVSDDVDWSPSGWAYTLDVDTTAWRYRADIAIPGGPPASLADLVPVTATAPDPASTYVTRASVGTASGPAGPLDGSALLPAGQVPDLSGTYTPRSYVGPSTALTAPLLSVRFSDVPAGVNLAEAHITIGGQLRLAAWLNEALRYRAEQQPGGFGYDHLITLIASHATATGVLIRFERRDGTNQRVTTGGIDQDGRLQTSLYAWQAIIAVDPDATGRYSEDTSTGVAPLAVRQESDDRTWLRGRIAVASSGTSSGHVVVTLPAGHAPTYSQLLSVPTTGGIAAPCEIMTTGDIVVRRTQAGAYSLSFDGLSFLR
;
A
#
# COMPACT_ATOMS: atom_id res chain seq x y z
N MET A 1 -1.15 40.19 -4.07
CA MET A 1 -2.40 40.70 -4.68
C MET A 1 -3.13 41.51 -3.63
N THR A 2 -3.76 42.61 -4.01
CA THR A 2 -4.66 43.36 -3.12
C THR A 2 -6.03 42.71 -3.22
N TYR A 3 -6.60 42.30 -2.09
CA TYR A 3 -7.97 41.77 -2.06
C TYR A 3 -8.99 42.92 -2.15
N PRO A 4 -10.23 42.64 -2.60
CA PRO A 4 -11.33 43.58 -2.46
C PRO A 4 -11.49 44.02 -1.01
N ALA A 5 -11.90 45.27 -0.79
CA ALA A 5 -12.02 45.82 0.56
C ALA A 5 -13.09 45.14 1.41
N SER A 6 -14.09 44.51 0.77
CA SER A 6 -15.13 43.71 1.43
C SER A 6 -14.61 42.38 1.96
N LEU A 7 -13.48 41.87 1.45
CA LEU A 7 -12.94 40.58 1.87
C LEU A 7 -12.02 40.76 3.06
N SER A 8 -12.48 40.30 4.21
CA SER A 8 -11.71 40.30 5.43
C SER A 8 -10.50 39.37 5.30
N THR A 9 -9.37 39.83 5.83
CA THR A 9 -8.11 39.08 5.80
C THR A 9 -7.51 38.96 7.18
N ARG A 10 -6.70 37.92 7.37
CA ARG A 10 -5.96 37.67 8.60
C ARG A 10 -4.49 37.40 8.27
N THR A 11 -3.61 37.96 9.08
CA THR A 11 -2.16 37.74 8.95
C THR A 11 -1.75 36.56 9.82
N ILE A 12 -1.07 35.60 9.21
CA ILE A 12 -0.52 34.40 9.84
C ILE A 12 0.99 34.57 9.94
N THR A 13 1.53 34.51 11.16
CA THR A 13 2.96 34.75 11.43
C THR A 13 3.54 33.65 12.30
N GLY A 14 4.85 33.44 12.22
CA GLY A 14 5.52 32.52 13.12
C GLY A 14 6.98 32.36 12.79
N VAL A 15 7.65 31.50 13.56
CA VAL A 15 9.05 31.11 13.38
C VAL A 15 9.13 29.60 13.36
N ILE A 16 9.86 29.03 12.41
CA ILE A 16 10.15 27.59 12.36
C ILE A 16 11.63 27.38 12.63
N LEU A 17 11.93 26.54 13.61
CA LEU A 17 13.28 26.15 14.00
C LEU A 17 13.53 24.67 13.67
N THR A 18 14.79 24.31 13.46
CA THR A 18 15.24 22.92 13.39
C THR A 18 15.26 22.29 14.79
N ALA A 19 15.49 20.97 14.87
CA ALA A 19 15.62 20.25 16.14
C ALA A 19 16.72 20.83 17.06
N ASP A 20 17.76 21.43 16.46
CA ASP A 20 18.88 22.05 17.17
C ASP A 20 18.62 23.53 17.55
N GLY A 21 17.41 24.04 17.28
CA GLY A 21 17.02 25.42 17.58
C GLY A 21 17.51 26.46 16.57
N ASN A 22 18.09 26.04 15.44
CA ASN A 22 18.52 26.96 14.38
C ASN A 22 17.32 27.35 13.48
N PRO A 23 17.32 28.56 12.87
CA PRO A 23 16.34 28.93 11.85
C PRO A 23 16.21 27.90 10.73
N ALA A 24 14.98 27.44 10.45
CA ALA A 24 14.70 26.61 9.29
C ALA A 24 14.63 27.45 8.01
N ALA A 25 14.89 26.82 6.87
CA ALA A 25 14.69 27.42 5.54
C ALA A 25 13.59 26.67 4.79
N GLY A 26 12.83 27.35 3.95
CA GLY A 26 11.79 26.71 3.14
C GLY A 26 10.59 27.60 2.92
N THR A 27 9.43 26.97 2.70
CA THR A 27 8.19 27.68 2.38
C THR A 27 7.00 27.13 3.15
N ILE A 28 6.03 28.01 3.36
CA ILE A 28 4.69 27.69 3.84
C ILE A 28 3.72 28.10 2.76
N ARG A 29 2.80 27.21 2.42
CA ARG A 29 1.78 27.44 1.40
C ARG A 29 0.39 27.13 1.94
N LEU A 30 -0.53 28.08 1.81
CA LEU A 30 -1.95 27.90 2.08
C LEU A 30 -2.70 27.91 0.75
N THR A 31 -3.40 26.82 0.43
CA THR A 31 -4.13 26.69 -0.84
C THR A 31 -5.63 26.64 -0.58
N ARG A 32 -6.38 27.55 -1.20
CA ARG A 32 -7.84 27.51 -1.28
C ARG A 32 -8.23 26.83 -2.59
N ALA A 33 -8.92 25.68 -2.51
CA ALA A 33 -9.35 24.91 -3.67
C ALA A 33 -10.70 25.36 -4.27
N ILE A 34 -11.42 26.26 -3.58
CA ILE A 34 -12.73 26.74 -3.98
C ILE A 34 -12.71 28.18 -4.49
N PRO A 35 -13.60 28.56 -5.43
CA PRO A 35 -13.83 29.96 -5.75
C PRO A 35 -14.61 30.64 -4.62
N LEU A 36 -14.41 31.95 -4.44
CA LEU A 36 -15.20 32.80 -3.55
C LEU A 36 -15.99 33.81 -4.38
N GLN A 37 -17.25 34.03 -4.02
CA GLN A 37 -18.14 35.01 -4.65
C GLN A 37 -18.48 36.12 -3.65
N GLY A 38 -18.19 37.36 -4.01
CA GLY A 38 -18.51 38.55 -3.26
C GLY A 38 -19.64 39.31 -3.95
N PRO A 39 -20.92 39.03 -3.65
CA PRO A 39 -22.07 39.61 -4.36
C PRO A 39 -22.17 41.13 -4.21
N ALA A 40 -21.64 41.72 -3.14
CA ALA A 40 -21.61 43.17 -2.94
C ALA A 40 -20.68 43.88 -3.96
N ASP A 41 -19.63 43.20 -4.42
CA ASP A 41 -18.67 43.73 -5.38
C ASP A 41 -18.86 43.19 -6.80
N ASP A 42 -19.73 42.20 -6.99
CA ASP A 42 -19.87 41.41 -8.24
C ASP A 42 -18.53 40.78 -8.68
N ILE A 43 -17.75 40.27 -7.71
CA ILE A 43 -16.43 39.68 -7.94
C ILE A 43 -16.44 38.17 -7.63
N THR A 44 -15.80 37.40 -8.50
CA THR A 44 -15.43 36.01 -8.22
C THR A 44 -13.91 35.88 -8.10
N LEU A 45 -13.44 35.43 -6.94
CA LEU A 45 -12.04 35.07 -6.72
C LEU A 45 -11.84 33.58 -7.03
N GLN A 46 -10.98 33.28 -7.99
CA GLN A 46 -10.65 31.90 -8.36
C GLN A 46 -9.89 31.18 -7.22
N PRO A 47 -9.89 29.83 -7.18
CA PRO A 47 -8.97 29.06 -6.34
C PRO A 47 -7.52 29.55 -6.49
N GLY A 48 -6.76 29.52 -5.40
CA GLY A 48 -5.43 30.10 -5.39
C GLY A 48 -4.60 29.70 -4.18
N ALA A 49 -3.30 29.95 -4.26
CA ALA A 49 -2.35 29.67 -3.21
C ALA A 49 -1.66 30.94 -2.70
N HIS A 50 -1.37 30.95 -1.41
CA HIS A 50 -0.62 31.99 -0.71
C HIS A 50 0.64 31.35 -0.16
N THR A 51 1.81 31.82 -0.60
CA THR A 51 3.10 31.27 -0.21
C THR A 51 3.93 32.31 0.50
N ALA A 52 4.50 31.95 1.66
CA ALA A 52 5.55 32.69 2.33
C ALA A 52 6.84 31.86 2.32
N THR A 53 7.95 32.49 1.97
CA THR A 53 9.29 31.93 2.17
C THR A 53 9.79 32.37 3.53
N LEU A 54 10.39 31.45 4.28
CA LEU A 54 11.01 31.77 5.56
C LEU A 54 12.21 32.70 5.34
N ASP A 55 12.36 33.70 6.20
CA ASP A 55 13.52 34.59 6.20
C ASP A 55 14.74 33.95 6.90
N ASN A 56 15.83 34.70 7.05
CA ASN A 56 17.06 34.22 7.70
C ASN A 56 16.89 33.92 9.21
N ALA A 57 15.81 34.38 9.83
CA ALA A 57 15.45 34.04 11.20
C ALA A 57 14.45 32.86 11.27
N GLY A 58 14.10 32.26 10.11
CA GLY A 58 13.10 31.20 10.03
C GLY A 58 11.68 31.73 10.18
N ALA A 59 11.50 33.06 10.12
CA ALA A 59 10.23 33.72 10.31
C ALA A 59 9.45 33.81 8.99
N TYR A 60 8.13 33.76 9.10
CA TYR A 60 7.21 33.92 7.98
C TYR A 60 6.07 34.87 8.35
N SER A 61 5.50 35.52 7.34
CA SER A 61 4.31 36.35 7.45
C SER A 61 3.48 36.23 6.18
N LEU A 62 2.21 35.87 6.32
CA LEU A 62 1.31 35.60 5.20
C LEU A 62 -0.09 36.16 5.50
N THR A 63 -0.60 37.04 4.66
CA THR A 63 -1.97 37.57 4.78
C THR A 63 -2.89 36.84 3.82
N VAL A 64 -3.95 36.22 4.36
CA VAL A 64 -4.91 35.41 3.61
C VAL A 64 -6.36 35.78 3.93
N PRO A 65 -7.32 35.53 3.02
CA PRO A 65 -8.74 35.70 3.32
C PRO A 65 -9.22 34.82 4.47
N VAL A 66 -10.10 35.35 5.31
CA VAL A 66 -10.67 34.60 6.44
C VAL A 66 -11.76 33.65 5.95
N SER A 67 -11.83 32.44 6.52
CA SER A 67 -12.72 31.37 6.05
C SER A 67 -14.19 31.52 6.43
N ASP A 68 -14.51 32.45 7.32
CA ASP A 68 -15.84 32.68 7.89
C ASP A 68 -16.36 34.09 7.59
N ASP A 69 -15.85 34.71 6.51
CA ASP A 69 -16.35 36.00 6.05
C ASP A 69 -17.84 35.89 5.69
N VAL A 70 -18.67 36.77 6.27
CA VAL A 70 -20.13 36.75 6.10
C VAL A 70 -20.57 37.36 4.77
N ASP A 71 -19.73 38.19 4.16
CA ASP A 71 -20.03 38.90 2.91
C ASP A 71 -19.60 38.10 1.67
N TRP A 72 -18.95 36.94 1.87
CA TRP A 72 -18.41 36.09 0.80
C TRP A 72 -18.94 34.65 0.89
N SER A 73 -19.19 34.04 -0.27
CA SER A 73 -19.76 32.69 -0.39
C SER A 73 -18.85 31.73 -1.16
N PRO A 74 -18.74 30.45 -0.75
CA PRO A 74 -19.34 29.88 0.46
C PRO A 74 -18.60 30.33 1.71
N SER A 75 -19.27 30.35 2.87
CA SER A 75 -18.63 30.56 4.19
C SER A 75 -18.23 29.21 4.81
N GLY A 76 -17.25 29.21 5.71
CA GLY A 76 -16.77 28.03 6.43
C GLY A 76 -15.81 27.13 5.65
N TRP A 77 -15.04 27.67 4.70
CA TRP A 77 -14.11 26.87 3.90
C TRP A 77 -12.81 26.54 4.63
N ALA A 78 -12.02 25.61 4.08
CA ALA A 78 -10.71 25.27 4.59
C ALA A 78 -9.60 25.59 3.58
N TYR A 79 -8.42 25.86 4.09
CA TYR A 79 -7.17 25.88 3.35
C TYR A 79 -6.43 24.57 3.53
N THR A 80 -5.82 24.06 2.47
CA THR A 80 -4.76 23.07 2.61
C THR A 80 -3.45 23.79 2.92
N LEU A 81 -2.93 23.57 4.13
CA LEU A 81 -1.61 23.98 4.59
C LEU A 81 -0.58 22.96 4.12
N ASP A 82 0.44 23.41 3.39
CA ASP A 82 1.67 22.68 3.12
C ASP A 82 2.84 23.42 3.76
N VAL A 83 3.56 22.75 4.66
CA VAL A 83 4.84 23.20 5.21
C VAL A 83 5.93 22.34 4.59
N ASP A 84 6.83 22.97 3.84
CA ASP A 84 8.00 22.29 3.24
C ASP A 84 9.26 23.06 3.63
N THR A 85 9.91 22.58 4.69
CA THR A 85 11.09 23.21 5.29
C THR A 85 12.21 22.22 5.49
N THR A 86 13.42 22.72 5.74
CA THR A 86 14.58 21.92 6.13
C THR A 86 14.40 21.20 7.46
N ALA A 87 13.49 21.67 8.32
CA ALA A 87 13.24 21.06 9.63
C ALA A 87 12.26 19.89 9.55
N TRP A 88 11.14 20.06 8.84
CA TRP A 88 10.07 19.07 8.73
C TRP A 88 9.15 19.38 7.55
N ARG A 89 8.37 18.35 7.17
CA ARG A 89 7.26 18.47 6.22
C ARG A 89 5.95 18.17 6.89
N TYR A 90 4.91 18.91 6.52
CA TYR A 90 3.58 18.71 7.07
C TYR A 90 2.48 19.22 6.17
N ARG A 91 1.35 18.53 6.25
CA ARG A 91 0.17 18.87 5.50
C ARG A 91 -1.08 18.69 6.37
N ALA A 92 -1.94 19.70 6.38
CA ALA A 92 -3.22 19.64 7.08
C ALA A 92 -4.25 20.54 6.39
N ASP A 93 -5.53 20.24 6.59
CA ASP A 93 -6.61 21.16 6.24
C ASP A 93 -6.98 21.97 7.47
N ILE A 94 -6.94 23.30 7.35
CA ILE A 94 -7.21 24.23 8.45
C ILE A 94 -8.23 25.30 8.02
N ALA A 95 -9.08 25.71 8.95
CA ALA A 95 -9.89 26.92 8.80
C ALA A 95 -9.10 28.11 9.37
N ILE A 96 -9.27 29.29 8.78
CA ILE A 96 -8.64 30.53 9.24
C ILE A 96 -9.76 31.52 9.54
N PRO A 97 -10.39 31.46 10.72
CA PRO A 97 -11.49 32.35 11.06
C PRO A 97 -11.00 33.79 11.24
N GLY A 98 -11.92 34.74 11.18
CA GLY A 98 -11.67 36.14 11.46
C GLY A 98 -11.08 36.37 12.85
N GLY A 99 -10.22 37.37 12.98
CA GLY A 99 -9.59 37.70 14.25
C GLY A 99 -8.24 38.40 14.13
N PRO A 100 -7.57 38.65 15.27
CA PRO A 100 -6.23 39.25 15.29
C PRO A 100 -5.19 38.33 14.63
N PRO A 101 -4.00 38.84 14.26
CA PRO A 101 -2.92 38.01 13.74
C PRO A 101 -2.66 36.78 14.63
N ALA A 102 -2.39 35.62 14.01
CA ALA A 102 -2.22 34.34 14.71
C ALA A 102 -1.07 33.51 14.16
N SER A 103 -0.59 32.55 14.95
CA SER A 103 0.39 31.57 14.53
C SER A 103 -0.25 30.30 13.99
N LEU A 104 0.44 29.59 13.10
CA LEU A 104 0.04 28.23 12.73
C LEU A 104 -0.01 27.31 13.96
N ALA A 105 0.81 27.56 14.98
CA ALA A 105 0.77 26.79 16.23
C ALA A 105 -0.58 26.92 16.97
N ASP A 106 -1.32 28.01 16.76
CA ASP A 106 -2.63 28.24 17.39
C ASP A 106 -3.78 27.67 16.54
N LEU A 107 -3.57 27.55 15.22
CA LEU A 107 -4.60 27.18 14.24
C LEU A 107 -4.57 25.71 13.86
N VAL A 108 -3.43 25.04 14.00
CA VAL A 108 -3.26 23.64 13.64
C VAL A 108 -3.58 22.76 14.85
N PRO A 109 -4.47 21.75 14.72
CA PRO A 109 -4.74 20.80 15.79
C PRO A 109 -3.47 20.07 16.21
N VAL A 110 -3.21 20.00 17.52
CA VAL A 110 -2.10 19.20 18.09
C VAL A 110 -2.47 17.71 18.00
N THR A 111 -2.46 17.14 16.81
CA THR A 111 -2.56 15.68 16.64
C THR A 111 -1.21 15.03 16.93
N ALA A 112 -1.21 13.97 17.75
CA ALA A 112 -0.02 13.24 18.24
C ALA A 112 0.81 12.50 17.17
N THR A 113 0.62 12.81 15.88
CA THR A 113 1.44 12.26 14.81
C THR A 113 2.61 13.21 14.64
N ALA A 114 3.80 12.78 15.07
CA ALA A 114 5.02 13.56 14.87
C ALA A 114 5.16 13.90 13.37
N PRO A 115 5.47 15.16 13.01
CA PRO A 115 5.71 15.52 11.62
C PRO A 115 6.86 14.67 11.07
N ASP A 116 6.74 14.25 9.82
CA ASP A 116 7.79 13.45 9.18
C ASP A 116 9.09 14.27 9.19
N PRO A 117 10.18 13.75 9.80
CA PRO A 117 11.47 14.39 9.66
C PRO A 117 11.82 14.42 8.18
N ALA A 118 12.26 15.57 7.68
CA ALA A 118 12.70 15.72 6.30
C ALA A 118 13.94 14.83 6.07
N SER A 119 13.73 13.56 5.75
CA SER A 119 14.80 12.58 5.64
C SER A 119 14.66 11.79 4.35
N THR A 120 15.62 12.00 3.44
CA THR A 120 15.67 11.38 2.12
C THR A 120 16.52 10.12 2.21
N TYR A 121 15.96 9.05 2.76
CA TYR A 121 16.61 7.74 2.77
C TYR A 121 16.15 6.91 1.57
N VAL A 122 17.08 6.19 0.94
CA VAL A 122 16.77 5.15 -0.06
C VAL A 122 16.96 3.79 0.61
N THR A 123 15.98 2.90 0.45
CA THR A 123 16.09 1.55 1.02
C THR A 123 17.20 0.76 0.32
N ARG A 124 17.86 -0.16 1.04
CA ARG A 124 18.90 -1.04 0.49
C ARG A 124 18.42 -1.84 -0.74
N ALA A 125 17.12 -2.13 -0.82
CA ALA A 125 16.50 -2.84 -1.93
C ALA A 125 16.36 -1.99 -3.22
N SER A 126 16.37 -0.66 -3.09
CA SER A 126 16.26 0.29 -4.21
C SER A 126 17.60 0.61 -4.90
N VAL A 127 18.73 0.13 -4.37
CA VAL A 127 20.04 0.26 -5.02
C VAL A 127 20.24 -0.93 -5.96
N GLY A 128 19.89 -0.74 -7.24
CA GLY A 128 20.15 -1.70 -8.30
C GLY A 128 21.64 -1.99 -8.45
N THR A 129 21.97 -3.25 -8.75
CA THR A 129 23.33 -3.75 -8.98
C THR A 129 24.03 -3.02 -10.12
N ALA A 130 24.68 -1.90 -9.82
CA ALA A 130 25.71 -1.27 -10.65
C ALA A 130 26.62 -0.43 -9.75
N SER A 131 27.71 -1.05 -9.29
CA SER A 131 28.76 -0.45 -8.45
C SER A 131 28.29 -0.09 -7.03
N GLY A 132 28.71 -0.88 -6.04
CA GLY A 132 28.39 -0.64 -4.63
C GLY A 132 28.80 0.75 -4.14
N PRO A 133 28.25 1.18 -2.99
CA PRO A 133 28.53 2.51 -2.43
C PRO A 133 30.02 2.71 -2.14
N ALA A 134 30.53 3.90 -2.42
CA ALA A 134 31.89 4.29 -2.13
C ALA A 134 32.07 4.62 -0.63
N GLY A 135 32.22 3.59 0.21
CA GLY A 135 32.61 3.75 1.61
C GLY A 135 32.03 2.69 2.57
N PRO A 136 32.61 2.56 3.78
CA PRO A 136 32.06 1.67 4.81
C PRO A 136 30.70 2.17 5.27
N LEU A 137 29.72 1.27 5.28
CA LEU A 137 28.37 1.53 5.79
C LEU A 137 28.43 1.72 7.32
N ASP A 138 27.77 2.75 7.84
CA ASP A 138 27.43 2.73 9.26
C ASP A 138 26.39 1.60 9.50
N GLY A 139 26.36 1.04 10.70
CA GLY A 139 25.56 -0.16 11.01
C GLY A 139 24.05 -0.02 10.88
N SER A 140 23.52 1.07 10.30
CA SER A 140 22.09 1.36 10.15
C SER A 140 21.43 0.71 8.92
N ALA A 141 22.20 0.13 7.99
CA ALA A 141 21.72 -0.39 6.70
C ALA A 141 21.04 0.67 5.80
N LEU A 142 21.26 1.96 6.07
CA LEU A 142 20.80 3.10 5.27
C LEU A 142 21.97 3.72 4.50
N LEU A 143 21.71 4.23 3.29
CA LEU A 143 22.71 4.88 2.44
C LEU A 143 22.34 6.36 2.23
N PRO A 144 23.25 7.31 2.53
CA PRO A 144 23.05 8.72 2.20
C PRO A 144 22.92 8.93 0.69
N ALA A 145 21.91 9.68 0.25
CA ALA A 145 21.62 9.89 -1.17
C ALA A 145 22.79 10.48 -1.98
N GLY A 146 23.69 11.24 -1.34
CA GLY A 146 24.90 11.79 -1.98
C GLY A 146 26.00 10.77 -2.31
N GLN A 147 25.85 9.51 -1.88
CA GLN A 147 26.78 8.41 -2.19
C GLN A 147 26.27 7.49 -3.31
N VAL A 148 25.10 7.77 -3.89
CA VAL A 148 24.53 7.00 -5.01
C VAL A 148 25.06 7.59 -6.33
N PRO A 149 25.74 6.80 -7.18
CA PRO A 149 26.17 7.28 -8.50
C PRO A 149 24.97 7.70 -9.34
N ASP A 150 25.11 8.83 -10.05
CA ASP A 150 24.07 9.37 -10.93
C ASP A 150 23.74 8.38 -12.06
N LEU A 151 22.71 7.57 -11.84
CA LEU A 151 22.13 6.71 -12.86
C LEU A 151 21.19 7.59 -13.70
N SER A 152 21.74 8.13 -14.79
CA SER A 152 21.04 8.85 -15.86
C SER A 152 20.10 7.96 -16.68
N GLY A 153 19.24 7.19 -16.00
CA GLY A 153 18.15 6.42 -16.57
C GLY A 153 16.85 6.84 -15.92
N THR A 154 16.06 7.62 -16.65
CA THR A 154 14.69 8.10 -16.40
C THR A 154 13.91 7.33 -15.31
N TYR A 155 14.18 7.66 -14.04
CA TYR A 155 13.26 7.39 -12.94
C TYR A 155 12.18 8.46 -13.00
N THR A 156 10.99 8.11 -13.50
CA THR A 156 9.79 8.88 -13.15
C THR A 156 9.33 8.35 -11.80
N PRO A 157 9.52 9.10 -10.70
CA PRO A 157 8.91 8.71 -9.44
C PRO A 157 7.40 8.60 -9.70
N ARG A 158 6.83 7.42 -9.46
CA ARG A 158 5.38 7.28 -9.43
C ARG A 158 4.91 8.14 -8.28
N SER A 159 4.38 9.31 -8.62
CA SER A 159 3.79 10.23 -7.66
C SER A 159 2.79 9.44 -6.84
N TYR A 160 3.01 9.37 -5.52
CA TYR A 160 1.98 8.98 -4.60
C TYR A 160 0.86 10.01 -4.77
N VAL A 161 -0.19 9.63 -5.51
CA VAL A 161 -1.43 10.38 -5.54
C VAL A 161 -1.95 10.31 -4.11
N GLY A 162 -1.95 11.45 -3.42
CA GLY A 162 -2.47 11.58 -2.06
C GLY A 162 -3.93 11.09 -1.96
N PRO A 163 -4.54 11.15 -0.76
CA PRO A 163 -5.91 10.67 -0.56
C PRO A 163 -6.80 11.21 -1.67
N SER A 164 -7.50 10.30 -2.36
CA SER A 164 -8.50 10.64 -3.37
C SER A 164 -9.33 11.79 -2.83
N THR A 165 -9.53 12.83 -3.63
CA THR A 165 -10.39 13.98 -3.31
C THR A 165 -11.58 13.54 -2.50
N ALA A 166 -11.82 14.21 -1.36
CA ALA A 166 -12.94 13.92 -0.47
C ALA A 166 -14.20 13.67 -1.31
N LEU A 167 -14.87 12.54 -1.06
CA LEU A 167 -16.10 12.17 -1.75
C LEU A 167 -17.05 13.37 -1.69
N THR A 168 -17.30 13.99 -2.84
CA THR A 168 -18.16 15.18 -2.96
C THR A 168 -19.63 14.81 -2.83
N ALA A 169 -19.94 13.51 -2.93
CA ALA A 169 -21.26 12.97 -2.66
C ALA A 169 -21.47 12.84 -1.14
N PRO A 170 -22.64 13.21 -0.60
CA PRO A 170 -22.95 13.01 0.80
C PRO A 170 -22.76 11.54 1.17
N LEU A 171 -22.01 11.32 2.25
CA LEU A 171 -21.76 9.99 2.80
C LEU A 171 -23.08 9.41 3.30
N LEU A 172 -23.65 8.47 2.56
CA LEU A 172 -24.82 7.72 3.03
C LEU A 172 -24.34 6.68 4.05
N SER A 173 -24.49 7.00 5.33
CA SER A 173 -24.31 6.04 6.41
C SER A 173 -25.62 5.29 6.61
N VAL A 174 -25.63 3.99 6.32
CA VAL A 174 -26.75 3.08 6.62
C VAL A 174 -26.32 2.17 7.76
N ARG A 175 -27.01 2.26 8.90
CA ARG A 175 -26.82 1.33 10.02
C ARG A 175 -27.79 0.17 9.85
N PHE A 176 -27.41 -1.03 10.33
CA PHE A 176 -28.34 -2.16 10.44
C PHE A 176 -29.53 -1.88 11.39
N SER A 177 -29.53 -0.76 12.11
CA SER A 177 -30.68 -0.27 12.87
C SER A 177 -31.67 0.55 12.04
N ASP A 178 -31.29 0.99 10.83
CA ASP A 178 -32.06 1.94 10.01
C ASP A 178 -33.07 1.21 9.10
N VAL A 179 -33.47 0.00 9.49
CA VAL A 179 -34.31 -0.91 8.70
C VAL A 179 -35.75 -0.38 8.63
N PRO A 180 -36.38 -0.38 7.43
CA PRO A 180 -37.82 -0.16 7.32
C PRO A 180 -38.60 -1.16 8.18
N ALA A 181 -39.73 -0.73 8.74
CA ALA A 181 -40.58 -1.61 9.55
C ALA A 181 -40.99 -2.87 8.75
N GLY A 182 -40.69 -4.06 9.30
CA GLY A 182 -41.10 -5.35 8.72
C GLY A 182 -40.03 -6.14 7.97
N VAL A 183 -38.77 -5.70 7.96
CA VAL A 183 -37.63 -6.44 7.36
C VAL A 183 -36.69 -6.96 8.44
N ASN A 184 -35.93 -8.02 8.13
CA ASN A 184 -35.00 -8.68 9.05
C ASN A 184 -33.93 -7.67 9.55
N LEU A 185 -33.75 -7.56 10.87
CA LEU A 185 -32.76 -6.66 11.50
C LEU A 185 -31.30 -7.00 11.12
N ALA A 186 -31.10 -8.14 10.46
CA ALA A 186 -29.85 -8.55 9.87
C ALA A 186 -29.60 -8.00 8.46
N GLU A 187 -30.43 -7.11 7.93
CA GLU A 187 -30.34 -6.62 6.54
C GLU A 187 -30.23 -5.09 6.47
N ALA A 188 -29.39 -4.60 5.57
CA ALA A 188 -29.26 -3.19 5.22
C ALA A 188 -29.72 -3.00 3.78
N HIS A 189 -30.70 -2.13 3.60
CA HIS A 189 -31.27 -1.80 2.29
C HIS A 189 -30.91 -0.38 1.89
N ILE A 190 -30.71 -0.15 0.60
CA ILE A 190 -30.47 1.16 -0.01
C ILE A 190 -31.52 1.44 -1.06
N THR A 191 -31.88 2.71 -1.26
CA THR A 191 -32.80 3.11 -2.33
C THR A 191 -32.00 3.59 -3.54
N ILE A 192 -32.13 2.91 -4.67
CA ILE A 192 -31.51 3.27 -5.95
C ILE A 192 -32.64 3.51 -6.97
N GLY A 193 -32.71 4.71 -7.54
CA GLY A 193 -33.74 5.06 -8.54
C GLY A 193 -35.17 4.91 -8.01
N GLY A 194 -35.39 5.16 -6.72
CA GLY A 194 -36.70 4.98 -6.06
C GLY A 194 -37.05 3.54 -5.70
N GLN A 195 -36.17 2.57 -5.97
CA GLN A 195 -36.37 1.17 -5.58
C GLN A 195 -35.48 0.78 -4.40
N LEU A 196 -36.09 0.16 -3.39
CA LEU A 196 -35.37 -0.43 -2.26
C LEU A 196 -34.65 -1.71 -2.71
N ARG A 197 -33.35 -1.83 -2.42
CA ARG A 197 -32.49 -2.96 -2.76
C ARG A 197 -31.66 -3.39 -1.56
N LEU A 198 -31.48 -4.69 -1.39
CA LEU A 198 -30.60 -5.24 -0.36
C LEU A 198 -29.13 -4.94 -0.70
N ALA A 199 -28.43 -4.23 0.18
CA ALA A 199 -27.03 -3.87 -0.02
C ALA A 199 -26.08 -4.74 0.81
N ALA A 200 -26.47 -5.05 2.05
CA ALA A 200 -25.69 -5.88 2.95
C ALA A 200 -26.60 -6.67 3.89
N TRP A 201 -26.12 -7.81 4.38
CA TRP A 201 -26.83 -8.62 5.37
C TRP A 201 -25.88 -9.46 6.23
N LEU A 202 -26.36 -9.93 7.38
CA LEU A 202 -25.73 -11.03 8.11
C LEU A 202 -26.34 -12.34 7.63
N ASN A 203 -25.49 -13.30 7.25
CA ASN A 203 -25.97 -14.62 6.89
C ASN A 203 -26.37 -15.44 8.15
N GLU A 204 -26.77 -16.69 7.93
CA GLU A 204 -27.24 -17.62 8.98
C GLU A 204 -26.17 -17.92 10.05
N ALA A 205 -24.90 -17.65 9.74
CA ALA A 205 -23.76 -17.77 10.65
C ALA A 205 -23.33 -16.41 11.24
N LEU A 206 -24.19 -15.38 11.16
CA LEU A 206 -23.92 -14.00 11.60
C LEU A 206 -22.70 -13.35 10.94
N ARG A 207 -22.35 -13.77 9.72
CA ARG A 207 -21.23 -13.19 8.97
C ARG A 207 -21.75 -12.10 8.04
N TYR A 208 -21.07 -10.96 8.05
CA TYR A 208 -21.35 -9.85 7.13
C TYR A 208 -21.20 -10.29 5.68
N ARG A 209 -22.18 -9.88 4.87
CA ARG A 209 -22.24 -10.03 3.42
C ARG A 209 -22.63 -8.68 2.82
N ALA A 210 -22.05 -8.37 1.67
CA ALA A 210 -22.43 -7.23 0.85
C ALA A 210 -22.40 -7.64 -0.62
N GLU A 211 -23.24 -7.00 -1.43
CA GLU A 211 -23.31 -7.24 -2.86
C GLU A 211 -23.29 -5.90 -3.61
N GLN A 212 -22.49 -5.84 -4.68
CA GLN A 212 -22.50 -4.70 -5.58
C GLN A 212 -23.78 -4.75 -6.42
N GLN A 213 -24.66 -3.77 -6.23
CA GLN A 213 -25.93 -3.70 -6.95
C GLN A 213 -25.72 -3.12 -8.36
N PRO A 214 -26.21 -3.76 -9.43
CA PRO A 214 -26.11 -3.23 -10.78
C PRO A 214 -26.89 -1.91 -10.94
N GLY A 215 -26.25 -0.90 -11.56
CA GLY A 215 -26.97 0.22 -12.22
C GLY A 215 -27.31 1.47 -11.39
N GLY A 216 -26.60 1.78 -10.30
CA GLY A 216 -26.99 2.93 -9.44
C GLY A 216 -25.94 3.99 -9.18
N PHE A 217 -24.71 3.59 -8.88
CA PHE A 217 -23.63 4.52 -8.55
C PHE A 217 -22.40 4.06 -9.31
N GLY A 218 -21.84 4.91 -10.17
CA GLY A 218 -20.61 4.63 -10.92
C GLY A 218 -19.35 4.56 -10.05
N TYR A 219 -19.50 4.32 -8.74
CA TYR A 219 -18.43 4.21 -7.76
C TYR A 219 -18.65 2.96 -6.92
N ASP A 220 -17.57 2.23 -6.66
CA ASP A 220 -17.55 1.09 -5.75
C ASP A 220 -17.97 1.51 -4.34
N HIS A 221 -18.78 0.69 -3.68
CA HIS A 221 -19.15 0.93 -2.29
C HIS A 221 -17.89 0.90 -1.41
N LEU A 222 -17.62 2.00 -0.69
CA LEU A 222 -16.57 2.01 0.31
C LEU A 222 -17.03 1.14 1.49
N ILE A 223 -16.47 -0.06 1.60
CA ILE A 223 -16.71 -0.95 2.74
C ILE A 223 -15.68 -0.62 3.83
N THR A 224 -16.12 0.02 4.90
CA THR A 224 -15.30 0.21 6.12
C THR A 224 -15.60 -0.91 7.11
N LEU A 225 -14.62 -1.77 7.36
CA LEU A 225 -14.74 -2.89 8.30
C LEU A 225 -13.88 -2.63 9.54
N ILE A 226 -14.50 -2.68 10.70
CA ILE A 226 -13.85 -2.57 12.01
C ILE A 226 -13.93 -3.96 12.66
N ALA A 227 -12.80 -4.62 12.85
CA ALA A 227 -12.73 -5.95 13.47
C ALA A 227 -11.97 -5.89 14.80
N SER A 228 -12.51 -6.55 15.84
CA SER A 228 -11.83 -6.73 17.13
C SER A 228 -11.18 -8.11 17.23
N HIS A 229 -9.97 -8.16 17.78
CA HIS A 229 -9.07 -9.32 17.74
C HIS A 229 -9.38 -10.42 18.79
N ALA A 230 -9.40 -11.68 18.36
CA ALA A 230 -9.23 -12.87 19.20
C ALA A 230 -8.36 -13.93 18.47
N THR A 231 -7.05 -13.81 18.65
CA THR A 231 -5.98 -14.85 18.68
C THR A 231 -5.95 -16.04 17.70
N ALA A 232 -6.71 -16.08 16.61
CA ALA A 232 -6.58 -17.14 15.61
C ALA A 232 -6.43 -16.61 14.19
N THR A 233 -5.56 -17.30 13.44
CA THR A 233 -5.14 -17.22 12.03
C THR A 233 -6.26 -17.03 10.98
N GLY A 234 -7.06 -15.99 11.14
CA GLY A 234 -8.22 -15.68 10.31
C GLY A 234 -7.95 -14.58 9.30
N VAL A 235 -8.53 -14.75 8.12
CA VAL A 235 -8.71 -13.70 7.11
C VAL A 235 -9.79 -12.75 7.61
N LEU A 236 -9.50 -11.46 7.67
CA LEU A 236 -10.40 -10.41 8.15
C LEU A 236 -11.52 -10.14 7.14
N ILE A 237 -11.21 -10.17 5.84
CA ILE A 237 -12.16 -10.01 4.74
C ILE A 237 -11.98 -11.15 3.76
N ARG A 238 -12.98 -12.00 3.54
CA ARG A 238 -12.89 -13.06 2.53
C ARG A 238 -13.46 -12.59 1.20
N PHE A 239 -12.70 -12.75 0.12
CA PHE A 239 -13.18 -12.56 -1.25
C PHE A 239 -13.68 -13.90 -1.81
N GLU A 240 -14.88 -13.92 -2.35
CA GLU A 240 -15.50 -15.08 -3.00
C GLU A 240 -15.93 -14.69 -4.42
N ARG A 241 -15.66 -15.54 -5.41
CA ARG A 241 -16.24 -15.44 -6.76
C ARG A 241 -17.22 -16.58 -7.00
N ARG A 242 -18.18 -16.38 -7.92
CA ARG A 242 -18.96 -17.50 -8.48
C ARG A 242 -18.17 -18.14 -9.63
N ASP A 243 -18.08 -19.47 -9.65
CA ASP A 243 -17.48 -20.21 -10.76
C ASP A 243 -18.48 -20.47 -11.91
N GLY A 244 -18.03 -21.15 -12.96
CA GLY A 244 -18.85 -21.51 -14.13
C GLY A 244 -20.02 -22.47 -13.82
N THR A 245 -20.05 -23.07 -12.63
CA THR A 245 -21.15 -23.89 -12.12
C THR A 245 -22.03 -23.14 -11.12
N ASN A 246 -21.83 -21.82 -11.00
CA ASN A 246 -22.53 -20.93 -10.09
C ASN A 246 -22.25 -21.23 -8.60
N GLN A 247 -21.18 -21.95 -8.27
CA GLN A 247 -20.75 -22.17 -6.89
C GLN A 247 -19.84 -21.05 -6.42
N ARG A 248 -19.93 -20.71 -5.13
CA ARG A 248 -19.06 -19.70 -4.51
C ARG A 248 -17.73 -20.36 -4.12
N VAL A 249 -16.64 -19.86 -4.70
CA VAL A 249 -15.27 -20.28 -4.41
C VAL A 249 -14.49 -19.11 -3.83
N THR A 250 -13.71 -19.38 -2.80
CA THR A 250 -12.89 -18.36 -2.14
C THR A 250 -11.68 -18.02 -2.99
N THR A 251 -11.48 -16.73 -3.27
CA THR A 251 -10.40 -16.23 -4.15
C THR A 251 -9.34 -15.44 -3.41
N GLY A 252 -9.48 -15.29 -2.10
CA GLY A 252 -8.52 -14.54 -1.29
C GLY A 252 -9.19 -13.77 -0.17
N GLY A 253 -8.57 -12.67 0.20
CA GLY A 253 -9.03 -11.79 1.23
C GLY A 253 -8.05 -10.73 1.66
N ILE A 254 -8.34 -10.09 2.78
CA ILE A 254 -7.41 -9.24 3.51
C ILE A 254 -7.16 -9.90 4.85
N ASP A 255 -5.89 -10.15 5.19
CA ASP A 255 -5.53 -10.71 6.49
C ASP A 255 -5.59 -9.67 7.61
N GLN A 256 -5.31 -10.12 8.83
CA GLN A 256 -5.28 -9.29 10.03
C GLN A 256 -4.30 -8.10 9.95
N ASP A 257 -3.27 -8.18 9.12
CA ASP A 257 -2.25 -7.14 8.96
C ASP A 257 -2.61 -6.16 7.83
N GLY A 258 -3.81 -6.29 7.24
CA GLY A 258 -4.24 -5.48 6.10
C GLY A 258 -3.61 -5.91 4.77
N ARG A 259 -2.93 -7.07 4.72
CA ARG A 259 -2.33 -7.56 3.47
C ARG A 259 -3.38 -8.22 2.61
N LEU A 260 -3.42 -7.84 1.35
CA LEU A 260 -4.16 -8.57 0.32
C LEU A 260 -3.60 -9.98 0.19
N GLN A 261 -4.36 -10.96 0.65
CA GLN A 261 -4.09 -12.37 0.41
C GLN A 261 -4.84 -12.78 -0.85
N THR A 262 -4.11 -12.94 -1.95
CA THR A 262 -4.66 -13.46 -3.20
C THR A 262 -4.81 -14.99 -3.18
N SER A 263 -4.45 -15.65 -2.09
CA SER A 263 -4.57 -17.11 -1.93
C SER A 263 -4.78 -17.50 -0.48
N LEU A 264 -5.81 -18.33 -0.26
CA LEU A 264 -6.02 -19.07 0.99
C LEU A 264 -5.63 -20.54 0.86
N TYR A 265 -4.98 -20.93 -0.24
CA TYR A 265 -4.58 -22.32 -0.42
C TYR A 265 -3.48 -22.64 0.58
N ALA A 266 -3.67 -23.71 1.35
CA ALA A 266 -2.64 -24.15 2.28
C ALA A 266 -1.39 -24.57 1.49
N TRP A 267 -0.21 -24.38 2.10
CA TRP A 267 1.00 -25.00 1.59
C TRP A 267 0.83 -26.51 1.59
N GLN A 268 0.96 -27.13 0.42
CA GLN A 268 0.95 -28.57 0.26
C GLN A 268 2.40 -29.07 0.30
N ALA A 269 2.69 -30.00 1.20
CA ALA A 269 4.03 -30.60 1.30
C ALA A 269 4.40 -31.31 -0.01
N ILE A 270 5.64 -31.16 -0.44
CA ILE A 270 6.18 -31.90 -1.57
C ILE A 270 6.95 -33.11 -1.03
N ILE A 271 6.38 -34.31 -1.18
CA ILE A 271 6.93 -35.54 -0.60
C ILE A 271 7.82 -36.35 -1.56
N ALA A 272 7.70 -36.09 -2.87
CA ALA A 272 8.41 -36.84 -3.91
C ALA A 272 9.77 -36.19 -4.23
N VAL A 273 10.68 -36.19 -3.26
CA VAL A 273 12.08 -35.75 -3.45
C VAL A 273 12.92 -36.94 -3.90
N ASP A 274 13.80 -36.73 -4.89
CA ASP A 274 14.59 -37.79 -5.54
C ASP A 274 13.75 -38.96 -6.08
N PRO A 275 12.73 -38.71 -6.93
CA PRO A 275 11.82 -39.76 -7.40
C PRO A 275 12.54 -40.85 -8.22
N ASP A 276 13.69 -40.52 -8.81
CA ASP A 276 14.56 -41.45 -9.53
C ASP A 276 15.43 -42.30 -8.59
N ALA A 277 15.30 -42.12 -7.27
CA ALA A 277 16.03 -42.83 -6.21
C ALA A 277 17.56 -42.80 -6.39
N THR A 278 18.10 -41.65 -6.81
CA THR A 278 19.54 -41.51 -7.09
C THR A 278 20.41 -41.47 -5.83
N GLY A 279 19.79 -41.25 -4.67
CA GLY A 279 20.44 -41.02 -3.38
C GLY A 279 21.12 -39.64 -3.29
N ARG A 280 20.79 -38.72 -4.20
CA ARG A 280 21.49 -37.42 -4.33
C ARG A 280 20.72 -36.25 -3.77
N TYR A 281 19.40 -36.38 -3.63
CA TYR A 281 18.53 -35.28 -3.22
C TYR A 281 17.75 -35.68 -1.97
N SER A 282 17.65 -34.75 -1.03
CA SER A 282 16.84 -34.90 0.17
C SER A 282 16.32 -33.55 0.59
N GLU A 283 15.18 -33.50 1.30
CA GLU A 283 14.73 -32.24 1.89
C GLU A 283 15.77 -31.73 2.89
N ASP A 284 16.12 -30.44 2.80
CA ASP A 284 17.02 -29.80 3.75
C ASP A 284 16.22 -29.38 4.99
N THR A 285 16.39 -30.14 6.08
CA THR A 285 15.69 -29.91 7.35
C THR A 285 16.50 -29.07 8.34
N SER A 286 17.48 -28.30 7.87
CA SER A 286 18.31 -27.44 8.71
C SER A 286 17.47 -26.40 9.44
N THR A 287 17.86 -26.03 10.67
CA THR A 287 17.14 -25.04 11.48
C THR A 287 16.95 -23.72 10.73
N GLY A 288 15.70 -23.25 10.67
CA GLY A 288 15.34 -21.99 9.99
C GLY A 288 15.00 -22.14 8.51
N VAL A 289 15.15 -23.34 7.92
CA VAL A 289 14.66 -23.65 6.58
C VAL A 289 13.18 -24.03 6.68
N ALA A 290 12.34 -23.44 5.81
CA ALA A 290 10.93 -23.80 5.72
C ALA A 290 10.76 -25.19 5.10
N PRO A 291 9.74 -25.97 5.51
CA PRO A 291 9.45 -27.26 4.87
C PRO A 291 9.17 -27.11 3.37
N LEU A 292 9.69 -28.06 2.59
CA LEU A 292 9.54 -28.11 1.14
C LEU A 292 8.06 -28.25 0.78
N ALA A 293 7.52 -27.21 0.14
CA ALA A 293 6.09 -27.14 -0.13
C ALA A 293 5.80 -26.29 -1.37
N VAL A 294 4.59 -26.50 -1.90
CA VAL A 294 4.03 -25.74 -3.01
C VAL A 294 2.68 -25.14 -2.62
N ARG A 295 2.34 -24.00 -3.21
CA ARG A 295 1.02 -23.39 -3.07
C ARG A 295 0.59 -22.77 -4.38
N GLN A 296 -0.65 -23.02 -4.80
CA GLN A 296 -1.27 -22.31 -5.91
C GLN A 296 -1.94 -21.02 -5.42
N GLU A 297 -1.93 -19.98 -6.24
CA GLU A 297 -2.63 -18.72 -6.01
C GLU A 297 -3.90 -18.62 -6.87
N SER A 298 -4.76 -17.65 -6.57
CA SER A 298 -5.98 -17.43 -7.37
C SER A 298 -5.72 -16.89 -8.79
N ASP A 299 -4.52 -16.38 -9.05
CA ASP A 299 -4.07 -15.91 -10.37
C ASP A 299 -3.31 -16.98 -11.17
N ASP A 300 -3.49 -18.26 -10.80
CA ASP A 300 -2.79 -19.43 -11.37
C ASP A 300 -1.26 -19.41 -11.21
N ARG A 301 -0.70 -18.47 -10.44
CA ARG A 301 0.69 -18.53 -10.03
C ARG A 301 0.87 -19.62 -8.99
N THR A 302 1.89 -20.45 -9.17
CA THR A 302 2.31 -21.44 -8.20
C THR A 302 3.60 -20.98 -7.53
N TRP A 303 3.64 -21.00 -6.20
CA TRP A 303 4.80 -20.65 -5.38
C TRP A 303 5.45 -21.89 -4.80
N LEU A 304 6.76 -21.84 -4.72
CA LEU A 304 7.58 -22.86 -4.09
C LEU A 304 8.27 -22.26 -2.85
N ARG A 305 8.60 -23.13 -1.90
CA ARG A 305 9.44 -22.80 -0.75
C ARG A 305 10.22 -24.01 -0.28
N GLY A 306 11.18 -23.76 0.61
CA GLY A 306 12.03 -24.78 1.20
C GLY A 306 13.26 -25.06 0.34
N ARG A 307 14.04 -26.04 0.79
CA ARG A 307 15.34 -26.35 0.18
C ARG A 307 15.53 -27.84 0.02
N ILE A 308 16.34 -28.19 -0.97
CA ILE A 308 16.76 -29.57 -1.23
C ILE A 308 18.28 -29.65 -1.04
N ALA A 309 18.72 -30.49 -0.12
CA ALA A 309 20.12 -30.81 0.08
C ALA A 309 20.60 -31.76 -1.03
N VAL A 310 21.69 -31.37 -1.68
CA VAL A 310 22.39 -32.14 -2.70
C VAL A 310 23.60 -32.82 -2.05
N ALA A 311 23.71 -34.14 -2.23
CA ALA A 311 24.82 -34.93 -1.70
C ALA A 311 26.17 -34.53 -2.33
N SER A 312 27.28 -35.03 -1.78
CA SER A 312 28.64 -34.74 -2.27
C SER A 312 28.90 -35.14 -3.73
N SER A 313 28.11 -36.08 -4.25
CA SER A 313 28.10 -36.49 -5.66
C SER A 313 27.53 -35.42 -6.61
N GLY A 314 26.89 -34.38 -6.07
CA GLY A 314 26.38 -33.23 -6.83
C GLY A 314 25.14 -33.54 -7.67
N THR A 315 24.80 -32.62 -8.57
CA THR A 315 23.73 -32.79 -9.57
C THR A 315 24.26 -33.39 -10.87
N SER A 316 23.37 -34.01 -11.64
CA SER A 316 23.64 -34.38 -13.04
C SER A 316 22.49 -33.97 -13.93
N SER A 317 22.83 -33.37 -15.07
CA SER A 317 21.83 -32.90 -16.03
C SER A 317 20.86 -34.03 -16.42
N GLY A 318 19.57 -33.75 -16.37
CA GLY A 318 18.49 -34.70 -16.69
C GLY A 318 17.89 -35.41 -15.48
N HIS A 319 18.48 -35.33 -14.29
CA HIS A 319 17.90 -35.92 -13.08
C HIS A 319 16.66 -35.14 -12.62
N VAL A 320 15.61 -35.85 -12.20
CA VAL A 320 14.48 -35.24 -11.51
C VAL A 320 14.87 -35.03 -10.05
N VAL A 321 14.82 -33.77 -9.60
CA VAL A 321 15.15 -33.40 -8.22
C VAL A 321 13.94 -33.62 -7.32
N VAL A 322 12.76 -33.23 -7.81
CA VAL A 322 11.49 -33.32 -7.08
C VAL A 322 10.32 -33.34 -8.06
N THR A 323 9.24 -34.03 -7.70
CA THR A 323 7.96 -34.00 -8.44
C THR A 323 6.90 -33.26 -7.63
N LEU A 324 6.26 -32.27 -8.23
CA LEU A 324 5.18 -31.53 -7.58
C LEU A 324 3.91 -32.39 -7.41
N PRO A 325 3.12 -32.15 -6.34
CA PRO A 325 1.80 -32.75 -6.22
C PRO A 325 0.87 -32.45 -7.40
N ALA A 326 -0.08 -33.36 -7.66
CA ALA A 326 -1.06 -33.20 -8.72
C ALA A 326 -1.80 -31.86 -8.61
N GLY A 327 -1.98 -31.17 -9.75
CA GLY A 327 -2.61 -29.86 -9.81
C GLY A 327 -1.65 -28.67 -9.69
N HIS A 328 -0.36 -28.89 -9.48
CA HIS A 328 0.64 -27.80 -9.45
C HIS A 328 1.58 -27.80 -10.66
N ALA A 329 1.45 -28.75 -11.58
CA ALA A 329 2.25 -28.79 -12.79
C ALA A 329 1.87 -27.66 -13.76
N PRO A 330 2.83 -27.00 -14.42
CA PRO A 330 2.56 -25.95 -15.39
C PRO A 330 2.02 -26.49 -16.72
N THR A 331 1.35 -25.63 -17.47
CA THR A 331 0.78 -25.89 -18.80
C THR A 331 1.89 -26.02 -19.85
N TYR A 332 3.02 -25.37 -19.63
CA TYR A 332 4.22 -25.45 -20.46
C TYR A 332 5.47 -25.49 -19.60
N SER A 333 6.50 -26.19 -20.07
CA SER A 333 7.76 -26.28 -19.35
C SER A 333 8.41 -24.90 -19.19
N GLN A 334 8.99 -24.64 -18.02
CA GLN A 334 9.58 -23.33 -17.68
C GLN A 334 10.95 -23.51 -17.05
N LEU A 335 11.91 -22.67 -17.45
CA LEU A 335 13.23 -22.64 -16.84
C LEU A 335 13.19 -21.81 -15.53
N LEU A 336 13.60 -22.42 -14.44
CA LEU A 336 13.77 -21.82 -13.12
C LEU A 336 15.26 -21.65 -12.83
N SER A 337 15.67 -20.42 -12.49
CA SER A 337 17.02 -20.15 -11.97
C SER A 337 17.02 -20.38 -10.45
N VAL A 338 17.40 -21.58 -10.02
CA VAL A 338 17.32 -21.98 -8.60
C VAL A 338 18.59 -21.55 -7.86
N PRO A 339 18.52 -20.63 -6.88
CA PRO A 339 19.67 -20.23 -6.09
C PRO A 339 20.29 -21.40 -5.33
N THR A 340 21.61 -21.37 -5.14
CA THR A 340 22.32 -22.40 -4.36
C THR A 340 23.17 -21.78 -3.26
N THR A 341 23.43 -22.55 -2.20
CA THR A 341 24.39 -22.17 -1.16
C THR A 341 25.83 -22.09 -1.67
N GLY A 342 26.12 -22.69 -2.83
CA GLY A 342 27.41 -22.60 -3.52
C GLY A 342 27.62 -21.30 -4.31
N GLY A 343 26.67 -20.35 -4.29
CA GLY A 343 26.79 -19.04 -4.92
C GLY A 343 26.56 -19.02 -6.44
N ILE A 344 26.32 -20.17 -7.07
CA ILE A 344 26.01 -20.30 -8.50
C ILE A 344 24.61 -20.88 -8.63
N ALA A 345 23.70 -20.17 -9.29
CA ALA A 345 22.35 -20.69 -9.51
C ALA A 345 22.37 -21.93 -10.42
N ALA A 346 21.58 -22.95 -10.05
CA ALA A 346 21.38 -24.14 -10.83
C ALA A 346 20.17 -23.92 -11.77
N PRO A 347 20.33 -24.04 -13.10
CA PRO A 347 19.20 -24.03 -14.01
C PRO A 347 18.43 -25.34 -13.82
N CYS A 348 17.18 -25.23 -13.40
CA CYS A 348 16.23 -26.32 -13.33
C CYS A 348 15.07 -26.04 -14.29
N GLU A 349 14.49 -27.05 -14.91
CA GLU A 349 13.30 -26.90 -15.72
C GLU A 349 12.14 -27.60 -15.03
N ILE A 350 11.06 -26.88 -14.79
CA ILE A 350 9.81 -27.49 -14.36
C ILE A 350 9.04 -27.95 -15.59
N MET A 351 8.74 -29.24 -15.63
CA MET A 351 8.09 -29.91 -16.74
C MET A 351 6.57 -29.89 -16.57
N THR A 352 5.82 -30.09 -17.66
CA THR A 352 4.35 -30.21 -17.61
C THR A 352 3.84 -31.43 -16.83
N THR A 353 4.72 -32.38 -16.52
CA THR A 353 4.46 -33.51 -15.61
C THR A 353 4.48 -33.10 -14.13
N GLY A 354 5.01 -31.92 -13.80
CA GLY A 354 5.27 -31.47 -12.43
C GLY A 354 6.69 -31.81 -11.95
N ASP A 355 7.49 -32.48 -12.77
CA ASP A 355 8.90 -32.79 -12.44
C ASP A 355 9.78 -31.55 -12.55
N ILE A 356 10.65 -31.34 -11.57
CA ILE A 356 11.69 -30.32 -11.61
C ILE A 356 13.01 -31.02 -11.94
N VAL A 357 13.48 -30.82 -13.17
CA VAL A 357 14.67 -31.47 -13.74
C VAL A 357 15.85 -30.52 -13.70
N VAL A 358 16.98 -30.94 -13.10
CA VAL A 358 18.20 -30.13 -13.16
C VAL A 358 18.82 -30.20 -14.56
N ARG A 359 19.20 -29.05 -15.13
CA ARG A 359 19.73 -28.96 -16.51
C ARG A 359 21.25 -28.86 -16.57
N ARG A 360 21.92 -28.75 -15.42
CA ARG A 360 23.38 -28.63 -15.31
C ARG A 360 23.94 -29.66 -14.34
N THR A 361 25.06 -30.26 -14.73
CA THR A 361 25.89 -31.08 -13.83
C THR A 361 26.78 -30.16 -13.00
N GLN A 362 26.77 -30.31 -11.67
CA GLN A 362 27.61 -29.58 -10.74
C GLN A 362 28.06 -30.52 -9.63
N ALA A 363 29.36 -30.55 -9.34
CA ALA A 363 29.93 -31.40 -8.29
C ALA A 363 29.88 -30.74 -6.91
N GLY A 364 29.99 -31.56 -5.86
CA GLY A 364 30.05 -31.11 -4.47
C GLY A 364 28.68 -31.04 -3.80
N ALA A 365 28.69 -30.97 -2.48
CA ALA A 365 27.48 -30.82 -1.68
C ALA A 365 27.06 -29.35 -1.60
N TYR A 366 25.78 -29.07 -1.77
CA TYR A 366 25.16 -27.75 -1.65
C TYR A 366 23.64 -27.89 -1.49
N SER A 367 22.93 -26.80 -1.25
CA SER A 367 21.45 -26.81 -1.23
C SER A 367 20.90 -26.04 -2.42
N LEU A 368 19.82 -26.56 -3.02
CA LEU A 368 18.96 -25.89 -3.98
C LEU A 368 17.84 -25.17 -3.21
N SER A 369 17.70 -23.86 -3.40
CA SER A 369 16.71 -23.06 -2.67
C SER A 369 15.51 -22.72 -3.54
N PHE A 370 14.32 -23.18 -3.14
CA PHE A 370 13.07 -22.89 -3.83
C PHE A 370 12.28 -21.74 -3.19
N ASP A 371 12.80 -21.18 -2.09
CA ASP A 371 12.21 -20.03 -1.40
C ASP A 371 11.91 -18.85 -2.33
N GLY A 372 10.63 -18.51 -2.46
CA GLY A 372 10.17 -17.36 -3.23
C GLY A 372 10.18 -17.56 -4.75
N LEU A 373 10.48 -18.76 -5.23
CA LEU A 373 10.33 -19.08 -6.65
C LEU A 373 8.86 -19.26 -6.99
N SER A 374 8.49 -18.84 -8.20
CA SER A 374 7.14 -19.03 -8.70
C SER A 374 7.12 -19.23 -10.21
N PHE A 375 6.03 -19.81 -10.70
CA PHE A 375 5.76 -20.02 -12.11
C PHE A 375 4.25 -19.92 -12.38
N LEU A 376 3.86 -19.70 -13.63
CA LEU A 376 2.46 -19.76 -14.02
C LEU A 376 2.07 -21.19 -14.33
N ARG A 377 0.95 -21.64 -13.74
CA ARG A 377 0.34 -22.91 -14.07
C ARG A 377 -0.26 -22.88 -15.47
#